data_AF-F2WYL1-F1
#
_entry.id   AF-F2WYL1-F1
#
_cell.length_a   1.000
_cell.length_b   1.000
_cell.length_c   1.000
_cell.angle_alpha   90.00
_cell.angle_beta   90.00
_cell.angle_gamma   90.00
#
_symmetry.space_group_name_H-M   'P 1'
#
loop_
_entity.id
_entity.type
_entity.pdbx_description
1 polymer ?
#
loop_
_entity_poly.entity_id
_entity_poly.type
_entity_poly.pdbx_seq_one_letter_code
_entity_poly.pdbx_strand_id
1 'polypeptide(L)'
;ALKHHGGASKSEISIENLDAIERGFSNLEKQIENVRKFKVPVVVAINAFATDTQREIDLIKQKCQALNVPVSLCEVWAKGGEGGIDLANQVIKQIEKDESRFEVLYDHNLPIKDKINVIVKEIYGGRKAIFTKTAEGQIQDIEKMGFDKLPIC
;
A
#
# COMPACT_ATOMS: atom_id res chain seq x y z
N ALA A 1 -0.32 4.48 13.29
CA ALA A 1 -0.15 5.06 11.93
C ALA A 1 -1.47 5.56 11.34
N LEU A 2 -2.52 4.73 11.27
CA LEU A 2 -3.81 5.15 10.68
C LEU A 2 -4.40 6.40 11.36
N LYS A 3 -4.39 6.50 12.70
CA LYS A 3 -4.81 7.73 13.40
C LYS A 3 -4.10 8.99 12.89
N HIS A 4 -2.80 8.88 12.59
CA HIS A 4 -2.03 9.99 12.05
C HIS A 4 -2.48 10.39 10.64
N HIS A 5 -2.71 9.41 9.76
CA HIS A 5 -3.33 9.67 8.45
C HIS A 5 -4.75 10.24 8.56
N GLY A 6 -5.46 9.96 9.65
CA GLY A 6 -6.75 10.55 9.99
C GLY A 6 -6.69 11.91 10.69
N GLY A 7 -5.50 12.49 10.83
CA GLY A 7 -5.27 13.85 11.36
C GLY A 7 -4.82 13.93 12.82
N ALA A 8 -4.62 12.81 13.53
CA ALA A 8 -4.11 12.84 14.90
C ALA A 8 -2.65 13.30 14.96
N SER A 9 -2.34 14.17 15.91
CA SER A 9 -0.96 14.59 16.20
C SER A 9 -0.16 13.47 16.87
N LYS A 10 1.17 13.61 16.92
CA LYS A 10 2.06 12.62 17.54
C LYS A 10 1.71 12.36 19.03
N SER A 11 1.27 13.39 19.76
CA SER A 11 0.87 13.27 21.17
C SER A 11 -0.49 12.57 21.37
N GLU A 12 -1.29 12.41 20.32
CA GLU A 12 -2.64 11.84 20.40
C GLU A 12 -2.71 10.39 19.90
N ILE A 13 -1.66 9.87 19.27
CA ILE A 13 -1.66 8.50 18.69
C ILE A 13 -1.84 7.41 19.75
N SER A 14 -1.46 7.66 21.01
CA SER A 14 -1.66 6.70 22.12
C SER A 14 -3.06 6.74 22.73
N ILE A 15 -3.90 7.70 22.34
CA ILE A 15 -5.27 7.85 22.83
C ILE A 15 -6.21 7.18 21.82
N GLU A 16 -7.19 6.44 22.31
CA GLU A 16 -8.19 5.80 21.45
C GLU A 16 -8.93 6.86 20.60
N ASN A 17 -9.02 6.64 19.29
CA ASN A 17 -9.76 7.52 18.39
C ASN A 17 -10.25 6.77 17.14
N LEU A 18 -11.46 6.23 17.23
CA LEU A 18 -12.10 5.48 16.14
C LEU A 18 -12.33 6.34 14.89
N ASP A 19 -12.70 7.62 15.06
CA ASP A 19 -12.93 8.52 13.92
C ASP A 19 -11.64 8.82 13.14
N ALA A 20 -10.52 8.94 13.83
CA ALA A 20 -9.21 9.11 13.19
C ALA A 20 -8.76 7.81 12.50
N ILE A 21 -9.05 6.63 13.05
CA ILE A 21 -8.84 5.35 12.35
C ILE A 21 -9.69 5.32 11.08
N GLU A 22 -10.98 5.65 11.16
CA GLU A 22 -11.93 5.63 10.04
C GLU A 22 -11.44 6.52 8.89
N ARG A 23 -11.09 7.78 9.17
CA ARG A 23 -10.54 8.70 8.15
C ARG A 23 -9.20 8.22 7.60
N GLY A 24 -8.31 7.76 8.48
CA GLY A 24 -6.98 7.32 8.11
C GLY A 24 -6.94 6.00 7.34
N PHE A 25 -8.00 5.19 7.43
CA PHE A 25 -8.10 3.92 6.72
C PHE A 25 -8.05 4.09 5.20
N SER A 26 -8.47 5.24 4.67
CA SER A 26 -8.34 5.59 3.25
C SER A 26 -6.91 5.40 2.71
N ASN A 27 -5.89 5.62 3.55
CA ASN A 27 -4.50 5.36 3.18
C ASN A 27 -4.25 3.85 2.95
N LEU A 28 -4.68 3.00 3.87
CA LEU A 28 -4.55 1.54 3.76
C LEU A 28 -5.37 0.99 2.59
N GLU A 29 -6.59 1.49 2.42
CA GLU A 29 -7.45 1.15 1.29
C GLU A 29 -6.76 1.43 -0.04
N LYS A 30 -6.11 2.60 -0.19
CA LYS A 30 -5.34 2.91 -1.40
C LYS A 30 -4.16 1.97 -1.60
N GLN A 31 -3.46 1.54 -0.54
CA GLN A 31 -2.37 0.57 -0.67
C GLN A 31 -2.88 -0.82 -1.08
N ILE A 32 -4.02 -1.26 -0.54
CA ILE A 32 -4.69 -2.50 -0.97
C ILE A 32 -5.06 -2.42 -2.44
N GLU A 33 -5.64 -1.31 -2.90
CA GLU A 33 -5.95 -1.06 -4.31
C GLU A 33 -4.68 -1.16 -5.16
N ASN A 34 -3.59 -0.51 -4.74
CA ASN A 34 -2.32 -0.49 -5.46
C ASN A 34 -1.73 -1.88 -5.64
N VAL A 35 -1.67 -2.71 -4.59
CA VAL A 35 -1.14 -4.08 -4.70
C VAL A 35 -2.01 -4.91 -5.64
N ARG A 36 -3.35 -4.74 -5.60
CA ARG A 36 -4.27 -5.42 -6.52
C ARG A 36 -4.07 -5.05 -7.98
N LYS A 37 -3.53 -3.86 -8.31
CA LYS A 37 -3.18 -3.49 -9.71
C LYS A 37 -2.11 -4.40 -10.30
N PHE A 38 -1.24 -4.95 -9.46
CA PHE A 38 -0.25 -5.95 -9.87
C PHE A 38 -0.83 -7.37 -9.94
N LYS A 39 -2.14 -7.55 -9.69
CA LYS A 39 -2.84 -8.83 -9.74
C LYS A 39 -2.24 -9.90 -8.80
N VAL A 40 -1.80 -9.45 -7.62
CA VAL A 40 -1.28 -10.31 -6.55
C VAL A 40 -2.29 -10.34 -5.39
N PRO A 41 -2.51 -11.51 -4.75
CA PRO A 41 -3.29 -11.59 -3.53
C PRO A 41 -2.75 -10.69 -2.41
N VAL A 42 -3.64 -10.17 -1.56
CA VAL A 42 -3.29 -9.22 -0.49
C VAL A 42 -3.72 -9.77 0.87
N VAL A 43 -2.85 -9.66 1.86
CA VAL A 43 -3.15 -9.92 3.28
C VAL A 43 -2.63 -8.72 4.08
N VAL A 44 -3.43 -8.23 5.04
CA VAL A 44 -3.05 -7.11 5.91
C VAL A 44 -2.55 -7.64 7.26
N ALA A 45 -1.39 -7.15 7.69
CA ALA A 45 -0.90 -7.37 9.05
C ALA A 45 -1.07 -6.08 9.88
N ILE A 46 -1.73 -6.20 11.03
CA ILE A 46 -1.81 -5.14 12.04
C ILE A 46 -0.74 -5.45 13.07
N ASN A 47 0.36 -4.70 13.11
CA ASN A 47 1.33 -4.84 14.18
C ASN A 47 0.72 -4.30 15.48
N ALA A 48 0.65 -5.13 16.51
CA ALA A 48 0.07 -4.74 17.80
C ALA A 48 0.97 -3.76 18.56
N PHE A 49 0.39 -2.70 19.11
CA PHE A 49 1.03 -1.80 20.06
C PHE A 49 0.30 -1.80 21.40
N ALA A 50 1.03 -1.52 22.49
CA ALA A 50 0.50 -1.57 23.86
C ALA A 50 -0.66 -0.60 24.12
N THR A 51 -0.78 0.46 23.33
CA THR A 51 -1.83 1.49 23.47
C THR A 51 -3.02 1.27 22.53
N ASP A 52 -2.95 0.28 21.63
CA ASP A 52 -4.05 0.00 20.72
C ASP A 52 -5.20 -0.63 21.51
N THR A 53 -6.42 -0.14 21.32
CA THR A 53 -7.58 -0.74 21.97
C THR A 53 -8.20 -1.81 21.09
N GLN A 54 -8.91 -2.76 21.71
CA GLN A 54 -9.62 -3.81 20.98
C GLN A 54 -10.63 -3.22 19.98
N ARG A 55 -11.29 -2.11 20.33
CA ARG A 55 -12.24 -1.42 19.45
C ARG A 55 -11.57 -0.87 18.18
N GLU A 56 -10.37 -0.31 18.31
CA GLU A 56 -9.61 0.17 17.15
C GLU A 56 -9.18 -0.98 16.23
N ILE A 57 -8.71 -2.08 16.83
CA ILE A 57 -8.31 -3.29 16.09
C ILE A 57 -9.52 -3.88 15.35
N ASP A 58 -10.67 -3.99 16.02
CA ASP A 58 -11.89 -4.56 15.46
C ASP A 58 -12.42 -3.70 14.30
N LEU A 59 -12.37 -2.37 14.42
CA LEU A 59 -12.72 -1.46 13.34
C LEU A 59 -11.84 -1.69 12.11
N ILE A 60 -10.51 -1.76 12.28
CA ILE A 60 -9.59 -2.02 11.15
C ILE A 60 -9.91 -3.38 10.51
N LYS A 61 -10.18 -4.41 11.33
CA LYS A 61 -10.53 -5.75 10.83
C LYS A 61 -11.83 -5.73 10.03
N GLN A 62 -12.87 -5.08 10.54
CA GLN A 62 -14.17 -4.93 9.87
C GLN A 62 -14.01 -4.25 8.50
N LYS A 63 -13.21 -3.18 8.43
CA LYS A 63 -12.98 -2.47 7.16
C LYS A 63 -12.19 -3.30 6.15
N CYS A 64 -11.18 -4.06 6.59
CA CYS A 64 -10.47 -5.00 5.70
C CYS A 64 -11.41 -6.11 5.19
N GLN A 65 -12.29 -6.63 6.05
CA GLN A 65 -13.30 -7.62 5.66
C GLN A 65 -14.28 -7.06 4.62
N ALA A 66 -14.73 -5.81 4.76
CA ALA A 66 -15.58 -5.14 3.77
C ALA A 66 -14.90 -5.02 2.39
N LEU A 67 -13.56 -4.98 2.35
CA LEU A 67 -12.77 -4.99 1.12
C LEU A 67 -12.43 -6.40 0.62
N ASN A 68 -12.92 -7.46 1.27
CA ASN A 68 -12.55 -8.85 1.03
C ASN A 68 -11.03 -9.09 1.12
N VAL A 69 -10.39 -8.50 2.12
CA VAL A 69 -8.96 -8.67 2.39
C VAL A 69 -8.78 -9.38 3.74
N PRO A 70 -8.11 -10.55 3.78
CA PRO A 70 -7.70 -11.19 5.02
C PRO A 70 -6.82 -10.26 5.85
N VAL A 71 -7.01 -10.29 7.16
CA VAL A 71 -6.33 -9.40 8.10
C VAL A 71 -6.01 -10.12 9.40
N SER A 72 -4.79 -9.94 9.88
CA SER A 72 -4.29 -10.59 11.10
C SER A 72 -3.65 -9.59 12.04
N LEU A 73 -3.90 -9.75 13.34
CA LEU A 73 -3.13 -9.07 14.37
C LEU A 73 -1.80 -9.79 14.52
N CYS A 74 -0.70 -9.04 14.50
CA CYS A 74 0.66 -9.54 14.51
C CYS A 74 1.37 -9.07 15.78
N GLU A 75 1.76 -10.02 16.61
CA GLU A 75 2.42 -9.78 17.91
C GLU A 75 3.88 -10.27 17.91
N VAL A 76 4.49 -10.42 16.74
CA VAL A 76 5.83 -11.03 16.60
C VAL A 76 6.93 -10.33 17.38
N TRP A 77 6.79 -9.03 17.63
CA TRP A 77 7.73 -8.28 18.45
C TRP A 77 7.71 -8.73 19.92
N ALA A 78 6.53 -9.02 20.47
CA ALA A 78 6.36 -9.43 21.86
C ALA A 78 6.44 -10.95 22.07
N LYS A 79 6.01 -11.74 21.07
CA LYS A 79 5.83 -13.20 21.18
C LYS A 79 6.68 -14.01 20.20
N GLY A 80 7.60 -13.38 19.47
CA GLY A 80 8.39 -14.05 18.44
C GLY A 80 7.53 -14.71 17.36
N GLY A 81 7.95 -15.88 16.86
CA GLY A 81 7.22 -16.59 15.80
C GLY A 81 5.76 -16.94 16.16
N GLU A 82 5.47 -17.20 17.44
CA GLU A 82 4.12 -17.54 17.90
C GLU A 82 3.13 -16.40 17.64
N GLY A 83 3.57 -15.15 17.79
CA GLY A 83 2.75 -13.96 17.52
C GLY A 83 2.45 -13.72 16.03
N GLY A 84 3.00 -14.53 15.13
CA GLY A 84 2.80 -14.46 13.68
C GLY A 84 2.05 -15.64 13.08
N ILE A 85 1.65 -16.65 13.88
CA ILE A 85 1.03 -17.88 13.38
C ILE A 85 -0.28 -17.59 12.62
N ASP A 86 -1.13 -16.70 13.14
CA ASP A 86 -2.38 -16.33 12.47
C ASP A 86 -2.12 -15.70 11.09
N LEU A 87 -1.18 -14.74 11.03
CA LEU A 87 -0.77 -14.12 9.76
C LEU A 87 -0.20 -15.15 8.78
N ALA A 88 0.66 -16.06 9.25
CA ALA A 88 1.23 -17.12 8.42
C ALA A 88 0.13 -18.02 7.84
N ASN A 89 -0.84 -18.42 8.65
CA ASN A 89 -1.98 -19.23 8.20
C ASN A 89 -2.84 -18.49 7.18
N GLN A 90 -3.09 -17.18 7.35
CA GLN A 90 -3.81 -16.39 6.33
C GLN A 90 -3.03 -16.31 5.02
N VAL A 91 -1.70 -16.12 5.07
CA VAL A 91 -0.85 -16.09 3.87
C VAL A 91 -0.89 -17.44 3.14
N ILE A 92 -0.71 -18.56 3.85
CA ILE A 92 -0.78 -19.90 3.26
C ILE A 92 -2.16 -20.12 2.61
N LYS A 93 -3.24 -19.84 3.35
CA LYS A 93 -4.60 -19.97 2.85
C LYS A 93 -4.85 -19.13 1.60
N GLN A 94 -4.29 -17.92 1.56
CA GLN A 94 -4.44 -17.02 0.42
C GLN A 94 -3.67 -17.53 -0.81
N ILE A 95 -2.47 -18.09 -0.62
CA ILE A 95 -1.67 -18.73 -1.67
C ILE A 95 -2.39 -19.97 -2.23
N GLU A 96 -3.00 -20.78 -1.36
CA GLU A 96 -3.72 -21.99 -1.76
C GLU A 96 -5.04 -21.69 -2.49
N LYS A 97 -5.71 -20.60 -2.11
CA LYS A 97 -7.02 -20.22 -2.66
C LYS A 97 -6.91 -19.44 -3.97
N ASP A 98 -6.05 -18.44 -4.02
CA ASP A 98 -6.02 -17.45 -5.09
C ASP A 98 -4.69 -17.49 -5.85
N GLU A 99 -4.75 -17.77 -7.15
CA GLU A 99 -3.59 -17.77 -8.04
C GLU A 99 -3.14 -16.32 -8.33
N SER A 100 -1.85 -16.03 -8.10
CA SER A 100 -1.27 -14.75 -8.53
C SER A 100 -1.13 -14.71 -10.05
N ARG A 101 -1.59 -13.62 -10.66
CA ARG A 101 -1.42 -13.34 -12.09
C ARG A 101 -0.58 -12.11 -12.29
N PHE A 102 0.58 -12.09 -11.63
CA PHE A 102 1.42 -10.91 -11.53
C PHE A 102 1.65 -10.24 -12.89
N GLU A 103 1.38 -8.95 -12.93
CA GLU A 103 1.66 -8.09 -14.08
C GLU A 103 2.32 -6.80 -13.61
N VAL A 104 3.31 -6.34 -14.39
CA VAL A 104 3.93 -5.04 -14.15
C VAL A 104 2.96 -3.91 -14.51
N LEU A 105 3.12 -2.77 -13.86
CA LEU A 105 2.18 -1.65 -13.95
C LEU A 105 2.09 -1.03 -15.36
N TYR A 106 3.17 -1.07 -16.13
CA TYR A 106 3.24 -0.46 -17.46
C TYR A 106 4.21 -1.23 -18.36
N ASP A 107 4.03 -1.08 -19.68
CA ASP A 107 4.98 -1.58 -20.67
C ASP A 107 6.25 -0.71 -20.69
N HIS A 108 7.41 -1.35 -20.60
CA HIS A 108 8.71 -0.70 -20.65
C HIS A 108 8.98 0.01 -21.99
N ASN A 109 8.20 -0.28 -23.04
CA ASN A 109 8.30 0.38 -24.33
C ASN A 109 7.62 1.74 -24.39
N LEU A 110 6.79 2.10 -23.41
CA LEU A 110 6.17 3.42 -23.34
C LEU A 110 7.22 4.54 -23.30
N PRO A 111 6.90 5.75 -23.80
CA PRO A 111 7.71 6.94 -23.56
C PRO A 111 7.92 7.19 -22.06
N ILE A 112 9.07 7.75 -21.67
CA ILE A 112 9.44 7.99 -20.26
C ILE A 112 8.33 8.74 -19.50
N LYS A 113 7.78 9.79 -20.12
CA LYS A 113 6.70 10.59 -19.52
C LYS A 113 5.42 9.79 -19.31
N ASP A 114 5.12 8.85 -20.18
CA ASP A 114 3.92 8.03 -20.07
C ASP A 114 4.08 7.02 -18.94
N LYS A 115 5.24 6.39 -18.80
CA LYS A 115 5.57 5.55 -17.63
C LYS A 115 5.37 6.32 -16.31
N ILE A 116 5.91 7.53 -16.23
CA ILE A 116 5.75 8.41 -15.06
C ILE A 116 4.27 8.73 -14.81
N ASN A 117 3.52 9.06 -15.86
CA ASN A 117 2.09 9.35 -15.73
C ASN A 117 1.26 8.14 -15.30
N VAL A 118 1.61 6.93 -15.74
CA VAL A 118 0.96 5.71 -15.25
C VAL A 118 1.18 5.59 -13.74
N ILE A 119 2.41 5.74 -13.23
CA ILE A 119 2.67 5.68 -11.79
C ILE A 119 1.86 6.76 -11.04
N VAL A 120 1.88 8.00 -11.52
CA VAL A 120 1.18 9.12 -10.87
C VAL A 120 -0.32 8.87 -10.78
N LYS A 121 -0.95 8.38 -11.85
CA LYS A 121 -2.40 8.15 -11.89
C LYS A 121 -2.79 6.91 -11.11
N GLU A 122 -2.12 5.80 -11.37
CA GLU A 122 -2.53 4.50 -10.86
C GLU A 122 -2.18 4.35 -9.38
N ILE A 123 -0.95 4.69 -8.99
CA ILE A 123 -0.44 4.43 -7.63
C ILE A 123 -0.71 5.61 -6.71
N TYR A 124 -0.42 6.83 -7.16
CA TYR A 124 -0.55 8.03 -6.31
C TYR A 124 -1.93 8.67 -6.35
N GLY A 125 -2.78 8.34 -7.33
CA GLY A 125 -4.09 8.99 -7.53
C GLY A 125 -3.99 10.44 -8.01
N GLY A 126 -2.84 10.85 -8.56
CA GLY A 126 -2.62 12.17 -9.12
C GLY A 126 -3.20 12.31 -10.53
N ARG A 127 -3.43 13.54 -10.98
CA ARG A 127 -4.00 13.79 -12.32
C ARG A 127 -3.01 13.55 -13.45
N LYS A 128 -1.79 14.08 -13.32
CA LYS A 128 -0.68 13.97 -14.28
C LYS A 128 0.61 14.50 -13.66
N ALA A 129 1.75 14.04 -14.16
CA ALA A 129 3.04 14.68 -13.90
C ALA A 129 3.16 16.01 -14.65
N ILE A 130 3.86 16.96 -14.03
CA ILE A 130 4.25 18.23 -14.66
C ILE A 130 5.76 18.26 -14.72
N PHE A 131 6.30 18.49 -15.93
CA PHE A 131 7.73 18.49 -16.17
C PHE A 131 8.25 19.93 -16.31
N THR A 132 9.35 20.23 -15.63
CA THR A 132 10.08 21.49 -15.84
C THR A 132 10.84 21.43 -17.17
N LYS A 133 11.23 22.59 -17.71
CA LYS A 133 12.06 22.63 -18.93
C LYS A 133 13.38 21.85 -18.80
N THR A 134 13.97 21.84 -17.61
CA THR A 134 15.18 21.06 -17.34
C THR A 134 14.91 19.56 -17.40
N ALA A 135 13.83 19.09 -16.76
CA ALA A 135 13.44 17.68 -16.81
C ALA A 135 13.10 17.23 -18.24
N GLU A 136 12.43 18.08 -19.00
CA GLU A 136 12.16 17.88 -20.43
C GLU A 136 13.44 17.64 -21.24
N GLY A 137 14.46 18.48 -21.05
CA GLY A 137 15.76 18.30 -21.70
C GLY A 137 16.46 17.00 -21.29
N GLN A 138 16.44 16.67 -20.00
CA GLN A 138 17.05 15.44 -19.50
C GLN A 138 16.37 14.19 -20.04
N ILE A 139 15.04 14.18 -20.15
CA ILE A 139 14.28 13.07 -20.74
C ILE A 139 14.71 12.85 -22.19
N GLN A 140 14.85 13.92 -22.98
CA GLN A 140 15.30 13.82 -24.37
C GLN A 140 16.72 13.26 -24.48
N ASP A 141 17.62 13.64 -23.59
CA ASP A 141 18.99 13.13 -23.61
C ASP A 141 19.04 11.65 -23.22
N ILE A 142 18.23 11.22 -22.25
CA ILE A 142 18.08 9.80 -21.87
C ILE A 142 17.54 8.98 -23.06
N GLU A 143 16.55 9.50 -23.78
CA GLU A 143 15.99 8.87 -24.99
C GLU A 143 17.04 8.75 -26.09
N LYS A 144 17.85 9.78 -26.34
CA LYS A 144 18.96 9.73 -27.32
C LYS A 144 20.04 8.72 -26.95
N MET A 145 20.27 8.50 -25.66
CA MET A 145 21.22 7.49 -25.16
C MET A 145 20.68 6.06 -25.26
N GLY A 146 19.40 5.87 -25.64
CA GLY A 146 18.77 4.55 -25.73
C GLY A 146 18.41 3.94 -24.37
N PHE A 147 18.30 4.77 -23.33
CA PHE A 147 17.96 4.33 -21.97
C PHE A 147 16.47 4.51 -21.65
N ASP A 148 15.66 4.89 -22.63
CA ASP A 148 14.23 5.13 -22.47
C ASP A 148 13.45 3.88 -22.08
N LYS A 149 13.99 2.68 -22.36
CA LYS A 149 13.37 1.40 -22.03
C LYS A 149 13.59 0.94 -20.59
N LEU A 150 14.43 1.64 -19.81
CA LEU A 150 14.61 1.33 -18.40
C LEU A 150 13.34 1.64 -17.57
N PRO A 151 13.15 0.97 -16.41
CA PRO A 151 12.11 1.32 -15.46
C PRO A 151 12.31 2.70 -14.83
N ILE A 152 11.22 3.30 -14.36
CA ILE A 152 11.21 4.56 -13.59
C ILE A 152 11.32 4.25 -12.09
N CYS A 153 12.17 4.99 -11.40
CA CYS A 153 12.29 5.02 -9.94
C CYS A 153 11.84 6.38 -9.40
#